data_AF-A0A177L7Z0-F1
#
_entry.id   AF-A0A177L7Z0-F1
#
_cell.length_a   1.000
_cell.length_b   1.000
_cell.length_c   1.000
_cell.angle_alpha   90.00
_cell.angle_beta   90.00
_cell.angle_gamma   90.00
#
_symmetry.space_group_name_H-M   'P 1'
#
loop_
_entity.id
_entity.type
_entity.pdbx_description
1 polymer ?
#
loop_
_entity_poly.entity_id
_entity_poly.type
_entity_poly.pdbx_seq_one_letter_code
_entity_poly.pdbx_strand_id
1 'polypeptide(L)'
;MTNPVQNISNLKVRHEVGATFSRQQLQRLLDAPKTDTFSGLRDLAIMTTLAHTGIRLKELTSLRLPDISFDGIGAITVRAQRIVMPAVFQ
;
A
#
# COMPACT_ATOMS: atom_id res chain seq x y z
N MET A 1 -28.15 -27.22 20.13
CA MET A 1 -27.91 -26.63 18.80
C MET A 1 -26.51 -26.03 18.81
N THR A 2 -25.55 -26.71 18.18
CA THR A 2 -24.13 -26.32 18.18
C THR A 2 -23.92 -25.15 17.23
N ASN A 3 -23.39 -24.04 17.73
CA ASN A 3 -23.12 -22.86 16.90
C ASN A 3 -21.84 -23.10 16.06
N PRO A 4 -21.93 -23.13 14.72
CA PRO A 4 -20.82 -23.49 13.83
C PRO A 4 -19.69 -22.45 13.79
N VAL A 5 -19.87 -21.29 14.44
CA VAL A 5 -18.92 -20.18 14.45
C VAL A 5 -18.13 -20.10 15.77
N GLN A 6 -18.41 -21.00 16.74
CA GLN A 6 -17.78 -20.98 18.07
C GLN A 6 -16.25 -21.09 18.08
N ASN A 7 -15.65 -21.65 17.02
CA ASN A 7 -14.20 -21.86 16.94
C ASN A 7 -13.52 -21.02 15.83
N ILE A 8 -14.22 -20.01 15.31
CA ILE A 8 -13.65 -19.07 14.36
C ILE A 8 -13.06 -17.92 15.18
N SER A 9 -11.74 -17.72 15.09
CA SER A 9 -11.05 -16.64 15.77
C SER A 9 -11.66 -15.30 15.36
N ASN A 10 -11.85 -14.42 16.35
CA ASN A 10 -12.51 -13.14 16.14
C ASN A 10 -11.77 -12.36 15.05
N LEU A 11 -12.46 -12.00 13.97
CA LEU A 11 -11.91 -11.12 12.94
C LEU A 11 -11.37 -9.88 13.63
N LYS A 12 -10.10 -9.55 13.39
CA LYS A 12 -9.51 -8.29 13.88
C LYS A 12 -10.45 -7.17 13.48
N VAL A 13 -11.01 -6.48 14.47
CA VAL A 13 -11.90 -5.35 14.26
C VAL A 13 -11.18 -4.41 13.30
N ARG A 14 -11.83 -4.11 12.18
CA ARG A 14 -11.27 -3.18 11.20
C ARG A 14 -11.12 -1.85 11.91
N HIS A 15 -9.88 -1.39 12.07
CA HIS A 15 -9.59 -0.05 12.54
C HIS A 15 -10.31 0.91 11.61
N GLU A 16 -11.08 1.85 12.16
CA GLU A 16 -11.68 2.89 11.33
C GLU A 16 -10.55 3.62 10.62
N VAL A 17 -10.59 3.61 9.30
CA VAL A 17 -9.58 4.27 8.47
C VAL A 17 -9.66 5.75 8.82
N GLY A 18 -8.58 6.31 9.36
CA GLY A 18 -8.53 7.70 9.79
C GLY A 18 -8.86 8.69 8.66
N ALA A 19 -9.00 9.97 9.00
CA ALA A 19 -9.37 11.03 8.08
C ALA A 19 -8.56 10.98 6.77
N THR A 20 -9.26 11.03 5.64
CA THR A 20 -8.64 11.07 4.31
C THR A 20 -8.09 12.46 4.02
N PHE A 21 -7.10 12.53 3.11
CA PHE A 21 -6.57 13.81 2.66
C PHE A 21 -7.55 14.51 1.72
N SER A 22 -7.74 15.81 1.92
CA SER A 22 -8.31 16.68 0.89
C SER A 22 -7.34 16.82 -0.29
N ARG A 23 -7.85 17.22 -1.45
CA ARG A 23 -7.01 17.45 -2.64
C ARG A 23 -5.86 18.43 -2.38
N GLN A 24 -6.12 19.47 -1.60
CA GLN A 24 -5.11 20.48 -1.24
C GLN A 24 -4.05 19.91 -0.28
N GLN A 25 -4.46 19.08 0.69
CA GLN A 25 -3.53 18.41 1.59
C GLN A 25 -2.65 17.42 0.82
N LEU A 26 -3.23 16.66 -0.12
CA LEU A 26 -2.47 15.75 -0.97
C LEU A 26 -1.46 16.51 -1.83
N GLN A 27 -1.86 17.63 -2.45
CA GLN A 27 -0.93 18.44 -3.25
C GLN A 27 0.26 18.93 -2.43
N ARG A 28 -0.01 19.50 -1.24
CA ARG A 28 1.06 19.95 -0.33
C ARG A 28 2.01 18.81 0.08
N LEU A 29 1.49 17.60 0.21
CA LEU A 29 2.28 16.43 0.54
C LEU A 29 3.18 16.04 -0.63
N LEU A 30 2.66 16.05 -1.87
CA LEU A 30 3.42 15.75 -3.08
C LEU A 30 4.45 16.83 -3.44
N ASP A 31 4.25 18.08 -3.01
CA ASP A 31 5.20 19.19 -3.25
C ASP A 31 6.37 19.22 -2.24
N ALA A 32 6.32 18.42 -1.18
CA ALA A 32 7.31 18.45 -0.10
C ALA A 32 8.72 17.89 -0.45
N PRO A 33 8.87 16.84 -1.28
CA PRO A 33 10.19 16.27 -1.59
C PRO A 33 11.10 17.18 -2.42
N LYS A 34 12.40 17.20 -2.11
CA LYS A 34 13.43 17.94 -2.86
C LYS A 34 13.87 17.19 -4.11
N THR A 35 13.29 17.53 -5.26
CA THR A 35 13.49 16.82 -6.54
C THR A 35 14.83 17.07 -7.22
N ASP A 36 15.70 17.92 -6.64
CA ASP A 36 17.09 18.12 -7.05
C ASP A 36 18.02 16.98 -6.58
N THR A 37 17.54 16.10 -5.71
CA THR A 37 18.28 14.93 -5.23
C THR A 37 17.64 13.63 -5.70
N PHE A 38 18.47 12.59 -5.90
CA PHE A 38 17.99 11.24 -6.19
C PHE A 38 17.00 10.74 -5.13
N SER A 39 17.31 10.95 -3.85
CA SER A 39 16.43 10.56 -2.75
C SER A 39 15.08 11.27 -2.81
N GLY A 40 15.05 12.59 -3.09
CA GLY A 40 13.78 13.30 -3.18
C GLY A 40 12.95 12.93 -4.40
N LEU A 41 13.58 12.63 -5.55
CA LEU A 41 12.87 12.05 -6.70
C LEU A 41 12.27 10.67 -6.38
N ARG A 42 13.02 9.81 -5.66
CA ARG A 42 12.52 8.51 -5.19
C ARG A 42 11.34 8.69 -4.24
N ASP A 43 11.45 9.59 -3.28
CA ASP A 43 10.41 9.83 -2.28
C ASP A 43 9.13 10.36 -2.98
N LEU A 44 9.26 11.28 -3.93
CA LEU A 44 8.15 11.73 -4.77
C LEU A 44 7.52 10.59 -5.58
N ALA A 45 8.32 9.72 -6.19
CA ALA A 45 7.83 8.57 -6.95
C ALA A 45 7.04 7.61 -6.05
N ILE A 46 7.52 7.32 -4.84
CA ILE A 46 6.82 6.50 -3.84
C ILE A 46 5.48 7.13 -3.47
N MET A 47 5.48 8.43 -3.15
CA MET A 47 4.28 9.14 -2.70
C MET A 47 3.23 9.25 -3.81
N THR A 48 3.64 9.57 -5.03
CA THR A 48 2.76 9.63 -6.20
C THR A 48 2.17 8.26 -6.52
N THR A 49 2.97 7.19 -6.43
CA THR A 49 2.50 5.83 -6.66
C THR A 49 1.42 5.43 -5.64
N LEU A 50 1.63 5.74 -4.35
CA LEU A 50 0.65 5.49 -3.30
C LEU A 50 -0.65 6.28 -3.53
N ALA A 51 -0.52 7.56 -3.87
CA ALA A 51 -1.65 8.47 -4.05
C ALA A 51 -2.53 8.09 -5.25
N HIS A 52 -1.93 7.65 -6.36
CA HIS A 52 -2.66 7.39 -7.61
C HIS A 52 -3.12 5.94 -7.79
N THR A 53 -2.35 4.96 -7.32
CA THR A 53 -2.67 3.53 -7.53
C THR A 53 -3.35 2.88 -6.33
N GLY A 54 -3.21 3.46 -5.13
CA GLY A 54 -3.71 2.86 -3.89
C GLY A 54 -3.00 1.55 -3.49
N ILE A 55 -1.83 1.25 -4.08
CA ILE A 55 -1.00 0.10 -3.72
C ILE A 55 -0.68 0.10 -2.22
N ARG A 56 -0.63 -1.06 -1.57
CA ARG A 56 -0.29 -1.13 -0.14
C ARG A 56 1.21 -0.96 0.06
N LEU A 57 1.60 -0.43 1.22
CA LEU A 57 3.01 -0.21 1.57
C LEU A 57 3.89 -1.45 1.33
N LYS A 58 3.46 -2.63 1.79
CA LYS A 58 4.22 -3.88 1.61
C LYS A 58 4.38 -4.32 0.16
N GLU A 59 3.39 -4.01 -0.67
CA GLU A 59 3.39 -4.35 -2.10
C GLU A 59 4.38 -3.43 -2.83
N LEU A 60 4.31 -2.12 -2.53
CA LEU A 60 5.23 -1.12 -3.07
C LEU A 60 6.69 -1.41 -2.70
N THR A 61 6.97 -1.73 -1.43
CA THR A 61 8.35 -2.03 -0.99
C THR A 61 8.91 -3.32 -1.58
N SER A 62 8.07 -4.19 -2.15
CA SER A 62 8.47 -5.46 -2.77
C SER A 62 8.49 -5.42 -4.30
N LEU A 63 8.15 -4.27 -4.88
CA LEU A 63 8.07 -4.05 -6.31
C LEU A 63 9.48 -4.11 -6.93
N ARG A 64 9.59 -4.73 -8.11
CA ARG A 64 10.83 -4.79 -8.90
C ARG A 64 10.59 -4.16 -10.27
N LEU A 65 11.67 -3.74 -10.93
CA LEU A 65 11.59 -3.14 -12.27
C LEU A 65 10.78 -3.96 -13.30
N PRO A 66 10.89 -5.30 -13.36
CA PRO A 66 10.10 -6.10 -14.30
C PRO A 66 8.59 -6.10 -14.01
N ASP A 67 8.17 -5.68 -12.82
CA ASP A 67 6.75 -5.59 -12.48
C ASP A 67 6.11 -4.29 -13.00
N ILE A 68 6.91 -3.35 -13.53
CA ILE A 68 6.45 -2.04 -14.00
C ILE A 68 6.49 -2.04 -15.53
N SER A 69 5.33 -1.85 -16.16
CA SER A 69 5.23 -1.58 -17.59
C SER A 69 4.94 -0.10 -17.80
N PHE A 70 5.81 0.56 -18.57
CA PHE A 70 5.62 1.95 -19.00
C PHE A 70 4.91 2.06 -20.35
N ASP A 71 4.57 0.93 -20.97
CA ASP A 71 3.88 0.91 -22.27
C ASP A 71 2.38 1.20 -22.11
N GLY A 72 1.77 1.77 -23.15
CA GLY A 72 0.33 2.06 -23.18
C GLY A 72 -0.11 3.03 -22.07
N ILE A 73 -1.08 2.60 -21.24
CA ILE A 73 -1.60 3.39 -20.11
C ILE A 73 -0.70 3.33 -18.85
N GLY A 74 0.36 2.53 -18.88
CA GLY A 74 1.17 2.21 -17.71
C GLY A 74 0.48 1.21 -16.78
N ALA A 75 1.22 0.22 -16.28
CA ALA A 75 0.69 -0.79 -15.37
C ALA A 75 1.74 -1.24 -14.34
N ILE A 76 1.27 -1.56 -13.14
CA ILE A 76 2.07 -2.12 -12.05
C ILE A 76 1.52 -3.50 -11.70
N THR A 77 2.34 -4.54 -11.83
CA THR A 77 1.98 -5.91 -11.49
C THR A 77 2.27 -6.19 -10.02
N VAL A 78 1.22 -6.34 -9.21
CA VAL A 78 1.36 -6.65 -7.79
C VAL A 78 1.46 -8.16 -7.59
N ARG A 79 2.61 -8.62 -7.06
CA ARG A 79 2.82 -10.04 -6.74
C ARG A 79 2.12 -10.41 -5.43
N ALA A 80 1.35 -11.49 -5.43
CA ALA A 80 0.70 -12.02 -4.24
C ALA A 80 1.76 -12.38 -3.18
N GLN A 81 1.74 -11.70 -2.04
CA GLN A 81 2.56 -12.07 -0.90
C GLN A 81 1.77 -13.06 -0.05
N ARG A 82 2.30 -14.26 0.13
CA ARG A 82 1.77 -15.24 1.08
C ARG A 82 1.80 -14.61 2.47
N ILE A 83 0.63 -14.38 3.06
CA ILE A 83 0.52 -13.99 4.47
C ILE A 83 1.00 -15.19 5.28
N VAL A 84 2.26 -15.15 5.72
CA VAL A 84 2.74 -16.05 6.78
C VAL A 84 2.01 -15.64 8.05
N MET A 85 1.04 -16.46 8.46
CA MET A 85 0.44 -16.35 9.78
C MET A 85 1.57 -16.57 10.80
N PRO A 86 1.88 -15.60 11.68
CA PRO A 86 2.89 -15.80 12.70
C PRO A 86 2.41 -16.94 13.63
N ALA A 87 3.31 -17.86 13.97
CA ALA A 87 3.07 -19.04 14.82
C ALA A 87 2.65 -18.72 16.27
N VAL A 88 2.34 -17.46 16.57
CA VAL A 88 1.89 -16.96 17.89
C VAL A 88 0.36 -17.05 18.03
N PHE A 89 -0.34 -17.52 17.00
CA PHE A 89 -1.79 -17.82 17.02
C PHE A 89 -2.06 -19.33 16.85
N GLN A 90 -1.25 -20.18 17.47
CA GLN A 90 -1.60 -21.59 17.74
C GLN A 90 -1.87 -21.77 19.22
#